data_AF-A0A915ZRF3-F1
#
_entry.id   AF-A0A915ZRF3-F1
#
_cell.length_a   1.000
_cell.length_b   1.000
_cell.length_c   1.000
_cell.angle_alpha   90.00
_cell.angle_beta   90.00
_cell.angle_gamma   90.00
#
_symmetry.space_group_name_H-M   'P 1'
#
loop_
_entity.id
_entity.type
_entity.pdbx_description
1 polymer ?
#
loop_
_entity_poly.entity_id
_entity_poly.type
_entity_poly.pdbx_seq_one_letter_code
_entity_poly.pdbx_strand_id
1 'polypeptide(L)'
;MSTQHNVDNLSQWTSSNFEELEIILHDLIPHIRWFQIPSKLFWRKINQFEAIFPKQLYKDIIGYYCDPDTPPTNAILPLRRKVFL
;
A
#
# COMPACT_ATOMS: atom_id res chain seq x y z
N MET A 1 24.67 4.91 11.13
CA MET A 1 24.96 5.77 9.96
C MET A 1 23.73 5.75 9.10
N SER A 2 22.98 6.84 9.04
CA SER A 2 21.71 6.89 8.31
C SER A 2 22.00 7.20 6.85
N THR A 3 22.01 6.20 5.99
CA THR A 3 22.09 6.40 4.54
C THR A 3 20.72 6.89 4.07
N GLN A 4 20.67 8.14 3.59
CA GLN A 4 19.51 8.69 2.90
C GLN A 4 19.32 7.90 1.60
N HIS A 5 18.50 6.84 1.62
CA HIS A 5 18.13 6.14 0.41
C HIS A 5 17.23 7.05 -0.43
N ASN A 6 17.65 7.37 -1.65
CA ASN A 6 16.82 8.10 -2.58
C ASN A 6 15.64 7.21 -3.00
N VAL A 7 14.47 7.47 -2.42
CA VAL A 7 13.22 6.71 -2.68
C VAL A 7 12.73 6.90 -4.12
N ASP A 8 13.25 7.90 -4.85
CA ASP A 8 12.88 8.18 -6.24
C ASP A 8 13.60 7.28 -7.26
N ASN A 9 14.63 6.52 -6.85
CA ASN A 9 15.33 5.58 -7.73
C ASN A 9 15.36 4.15 -7.19
N LEU A 10 14.28 3.41 -7.42
CA LEU A 10 14.18 1.99 -7.04
C LEU A 10 15.16 1.06 -7.75
N SER A 11 15.78 1.47 -8.87
CA SER A 11 16.78 0.63 -9.56
C SER A 11 18.04 0.39 -8.72
N GLN A 12 18.26 1.21 -7.70
CA GLN A 12 19.38 1.10 -6.77
C GLN A 12 19.03 0.30 -5.51
N TRP A 13 17.80 -0.18 -5.38
CA TRP A 13 17.36 -0.91 -4.20
C TRP A 13 17.80 -2.37 -4.26
N THR A 14 18.42 -2.82 -3.18
CA THR A 14 18.75 -4.24 -2.97
C THR A 14 17.57 -4.95 -2.32
N SER A 15 17.59 -6.29 -2.32
CA SER A 15 16.60 -7.09 -1.58
C SER A 15 16.52 -6.70 -0.10
N SER A 16 17.66 -6.43 0.53
CA SER A 16 17.73 -5.99 1.93
C SER A 16 16.98 -4.67 2.18
N ASN A 17 16.97 -3.75 1.22
CA ASN A 17 16.21 -2.49 1.36
C ASN A 17 14.69 -2.75 1.36
N PHE A 18 14.22 -3.71 0.55
CA PHE A 18 12.81 -4.10 0.54
C PHE A 18 12.43 -4.84 1.82
N GLU A 19 13.30 -5.73 2.33
CA GLU A 19 13.08 -6.41 3.62
C GLU A 19 13.01 -5.43 4.78
N GLU A 20 13.90 -4.44 4.83
CA GLU A 20 13.87 -3.40 5.87
C GLU A 20 12.59 -2.55 5.77
N LEU A 21 12.19 -2.19 4.55
CA LEU A 21 10.94 -1.46 4.32
C LEU A 21 9.71 -2.29 4.73
N GLU A 22 9.70 -3.59 4.42
CA GLU A 22 8.64 -4.51 4.82
C GLU A 22 8.51 -4.54 6.35
N ILE A 23 9.62 -4.68 7.07
CA ILE A 23 9.64 -4.68 8.54
C ILE A 23 9.09 -3.36 9.11
N ILE A 24 9.51 -2.22 8.54
CA ILE A 24 9.04 -0.90 8.98
C ILE A 24 7.54 -0.71 8.72
N LEU A 25 7.05 -1.17 7.57
CA LEU A 25 5.66 -0.99 7.17
C LEU A 25 4.71 -2.06 7.70
N HIS A 26 5.22 -3.21 8.15
CA HIS A 26 4.40 -4.35 8.57
C HIS A 26 3.27 -3.95 9.52
N ASP A 27 3.60 -3.21 10.57
CA ASP A 27 2.63 -2.78 11.57
C ASP A 27 1.75 -1.60 11.11
N LEU A 28 2.19 -0.88 10.07
CA LEU A 28 1.45 0.25 9.49
C LEU A 28 0.44 -0.19 8.42
N ILE A 29 0.70 -1.31 7.74
CA ILE A 29 -0.15 -1.84 6.66
C ILE A 29 -1.64 -1.98 7.07
N PRO A 30 -1.99 -2.52 8.25
CA PRO A 30 -3.39 -2.64 8.70
C PRO A 30 -4.07 -1.29 8.96
N HIS A 31 -3.28 -0.23 9.20
CA HIS A 31 -3.79 1.11 9.49
C HIS A 31 -3.99 1.97 8.23
N ILE A 32 -3.46 1.54 7.09
CA ILE A 32 -3.61 2.25 5.82
C ILE A 32 -5.02 1.98 5.25
N ARG A 33 -5.65 3.05 4.78
CA ARG A 33 -6.99 2.98 4.18
C ARG A 33 -6.89 2.80 2.67
N TRP A 34 -6.48 1.60 2.28
CA TRP A 34 -6.13 1.27 0.90
C TRP A 34 -7.21 1.67 -0.11
N PHE A 35 -8.48 1.38 0.19
CA PHE A 35 -9.63 1.68 -0.69
C PHE A 35 -9.99 3.16 -0.81
N GLN A 36 -9.36 4.03 0.00
CA GLN A 36 -9.50 5.49 -0.10
C GLN A 36 -8.37 6.13 -0.91
N ILE A 37 -7.32 5.36 -1.24
CA ILE A 37 -6.26 5.82 -2.11
C ILE A 37 -6.80 5.82 -3.54
N PRO A 38 -6.61 6.89 -4.32
CA PRO A 38 -6.96 6.85 -5.74
C PRO A 38 -6.18 5.75 -6.47
N SER A 39 -6.87 4.94 -7.28
CA SER A 39 -6.27 3.82 -8.03
C SER A 39 -5.04 4.24 -8.84
N LYS A 40 -5.10 5.42 -9.47
CA LYS A 40 -3.97 6.00 -10.22
C LYS A 40 -2.74 6.29 -9.35
N LEU A 41 -2.94 6.73 -8.10
CA LEU A 41 -1.83 6.96 -7.17
C LEU A 41 -1.28 5.62 -6.66
N PHE A 42 -2.14 4.67 -6.34
CA PHE A 42 -1.72 3.31 -5.98
C PHE A 42 -0.86 2.70 -7.09
N TRP A 43 -1.34 2.70 -8.33
CA TRP A 43 -0.63 2.15 -9.48
C TRP A 43 0.75 2.80 -9.72
N ARG A 44 0.84 4.12 -9.58
CA ARG A 44 2.07 4.87 -9.90
C ARG A 44 3.13 4.88 -8.80
N LYS A 45 2.72 4.74 -7.53
CA LYS A 45 3.62 4.98 -6.39
C LYS A 45 3.72 3.81 -5.43
N ILE A 46 2.70 2.96 -5.37
CA ILE A 46 2.60 1.88 -4.38
C ILE A 46 2.85 0.53 -5.05
N ASN A 47 2.36 0.33 -6.28
CA ASN A 47 2.52 -0.91 -7.05
C ASN A 47 3.96 -1.40 -7.17
N GLN A 48 4.92 -0.48 -7.25
CA GLN A 48 6.35 -0.76 -7.32
C GLN A 48 6.91 -1.49 -6.08
N PHE A 49 6.15 -1.52 -4.99
CA PHE A 49 6.48 -2.21 -3.74
C PHE A 49 5.64 -3.47 -3.54
N GLU A 50 5.03 -4.04 -4.59
CA GLU A 50 4.15 -5.22 -4.48
C GLU A 50 4.72 -6.34 -3.59
N ALA A 51 6.04 -6.58 -3.68
CA ALA A 51 6.72 -7.64 -2.96
C ALA A 51 6.62 -7.56 -1.43
N ILE A 52 6.40 -6.37 -0.86
CA ILE A 52 6.32 -6.18 0.61
C ILE A 52 4.89 -6.31 1.14
N PHE A 53 3.89 -6.44 0.27
CA PHE A 53 2.51 -6.56 0.70
C PHE A 53 2.11 -8.01 0.95
N PRO A 54 1.30 -8.28 1.99
CA PRO A 54 0.62 -9.56 2.11
C PRO A 54 -0.18 -9.86 0.84
N LYS A 55 0.04 -11.04 0.25
CA LYS A 55 -0.55 -11.44 -1.04
C LYS A 55 -2.06 -11.26 -1.10
N GLN A 56 -2.77 -11.58 -0.02
CA GLN A 56 -4.22 -11.43 0.03
C GLN A 56 -4.65 -9.96 0.03
N LEU A 57 -3.94 -9.11 0.78
CA LEU A 57 -4.22 -7.67 0.81
C LEU A 57 -4.06 -7.06 -0.58
N TYR A 58 -2.96 -7.37 -1.27
CA TYR A 58 -2.72 -6.82 -2.60
C TYR A 58 -3.81 -7.24 -3.60
N LYS A 59 -4.22 -8.52 -3.56
CA LYS A 59 -5.35 -9.01 -4.38
C LYS A 59 -6.66 -8.31 -4.07
N ASP A 60 -6.97 -8.11 -2.78
CA ASP A 60 -8.20 -7.41 -2.37
C ASP A 60 -8.20 -5.95 -2.90
N ILE A 61 -7.05 -5.25 -2.86
CA ILE A 61 -6.91 -3.88 -3.35
C ILE A 61 -7.09 -3.81 -4.87
N ILE A 62 -6.37 -4.66 -5.62
CA ILE A 62 -6.47 -4.70 -7.08
C ILE A 62 -7.88 -5.10 -7.51
N GLY A 63 -8.46 -6.13 -6.87
CA GLY A 63 -9.82 -6.59 -7.10
C GLY A 63 -10.83 -5.47 -6.94
N TYR A 64 -10.76 -4.70 -5.84
CA TYR A 64 -11.63 -3.54 -5.62
C TYR A 64 -11.50 -2.45 -6.71
N TYR A 65 -10.29 -2.20 -7.23
CA TYR A 65 -10.13 -1.23 -8.32
C TYR A 65 -10.60 -1.76 -9.68
N CYS A 66 -10.56 -3.07 -9.90
CA CYS A 66 -11.01 -3.72 -11.13
C CYS A 66 -12.53 -3.92 -11.15
N ASP A 67 -13.11 -4.30 -10.01
CA ASP A 67 -14.53 -4.56 -9.81
C ASP A 67 -14.98 -3.92 -8.48
N PRO A 68 -15.34 -2.63 -8.49
CA PRO A 68 -15.71 -1.90 -7.28
C PRO A 68 -17.05 -2.33 -6.68
N ASP A 69 -17.87 -3.09 -7.43
CA ASP A 69 -19.14 -3.64 -6.96
C ASP A 69 -18.94 -4.85 -6.04
N THR A 70 -17.77 -5.50 -6.12
CA THR A 70 -17.39 -6.60 -5.24
C THR A 70 -16.70 -6.07 -3.97
N PRO A 71 -17.30 -6.28 -2.78
CA PRO A 71 -16.71 -5.81 -1.53
C PRO A 71 -15.41 -6.56 -1.20
N PRO A 72 -14.36 -5.86 -0.75
CA PRO A 72 -13.11 -6.52 -0.38
C PRO A 72 -13.27 -7.31 0.92
N THR A 73 -12.68 -8.50 0.93
CA THR A 73 -12.77 -9.47 2.05
C THR A 73 -12.32 -8.88 3.39
N ASN A 74 -11.33 -7.98 3.37
CA ASN A 74 -10.66 -7.42 4.55
C ASN A 74 -10.86 -5.90 4.70
N ALA A 75 -12.06 -5.36 4.43
CA ALA A 75 -12.35 -3.94 4.60
C ALA A 75 -12.34 -3.50 6.08
N ILE A 76 -11.16 -3.39 6.70
CA ILE A 76 -11.02 -3.23 8.16
C ILE A 76 -11.27 -1.79 8.63
N LEU A 77 -11.19 -0.77 7.77
CA LEU A 77 -11.32 0.62 8.21
C LEU A 77 -12.41 1.41 7.46
N PRO A 78 -13.46 1.89 8.17
CA PRO A 78 -14.55 2.63 7.56
C PRO A 78 -14.08 3.97 6.97
N LEU A 79 -14.88 4.52 6.05
CA LEU A 79 -14.67 5.85 5.48
C LEU A 79 -14.56 6.89 6.61
N ARG A 80 -13.59 7.82 6.49
CA ARG A 80 -13.48 8.94 7.42
C ARG A 80 -14.72 9.77 7.17
N ARG A 81 -15.64 9.84 8.14
CA ARG A 81 -16.82 10.71 8.04
C ARG A 81 -16.30 12.11 7.75
N LYS A 82 -16.65 12.69 6.60
CA LYS A 82 -16.45 14.11 6.39
C LYS A 82 -17.33 14.81 7.42
N VAL A 83 -16.72 15.39 8.44
CA VAL A 83 -17.41 16.37 9.28
C VAL A 83 -17.54 17.60 8.40
N PHE A 84 -18.71 17.80 7.81
CA PHE A 84 -19.06 19.07 7.22
C PHE A 84 -19.30 20.02 8.39
N LEU A 85 -18.36 20.94 8.62
CA LEU A 85 -18.58 22.17 9.39
C LEU A 85 -19.04 23.25 8.42
#